data_AF-A0AAN8IEG3-F1
#
_entry.id   AF-A0AAN8IEG3-F1
#
_cell.length_a   1.000
_cell.length_b   1.000
_cell.length_c   1.000
_cell.angle_alpha   90.00
_cell.angle_beta   90.00
_cell.angle_gamma   90.00
#
_symmetry.space_group_name_H-M   'P 1'
#
loop_
_entity.id
_entity.type
_entity.pdbx_description
1 polymer ?
#
loop_
_entity_poly.entity_id
_entity_poly.type
_entity_poly.pdbx_seq_one_letter_code
_entity_poly.pdbx_strand_id
1 'polypeptide(L)'
;MEAESHNSHHDSVKRKGFDVSNSSQRKRNEVFQEEVNKVVVSKLVKVLNVPNKERRPIQEVAKKFLSNVVKYNNNDDPCPLSWIRSAGMNGESSSFKAEMSFLFWSFFISHGRANLSEFNKKNNAQIRVVRGQTNRVRDLEKLSLYLRKRLRNYCHEKRMIMPDIRVSGSYLIIQVQRTDRRMKIKSSVLAVQLGMDYSDWQGAPIKDLLTKPELNNLENGSLKWNSITVDRLLSLNLEESSQRVDDARNSRKRDANSQERGSTKKSRPVHGS
;
A
#
# COMPACT_ATOMS: atom_id res chain seq x y z
N MET A 1 51.76 -35.55 -48.51
CA MET A 1 52.00 -34.53 -47.47
C MET A 1 50.66 -33.88 -47.19
N GLU A 2 49.85 -34.51 -46.35
CA GLU A 2 48.60 -33.95 -45.85
C GLU A 2 48.78 -33.83 -44.34
N ALA A 3 48.87 -32.59 -43.86
CA ALA A 3 48.92 -32.28 -42.44
C ALA A 3 47.47 -32.05 -41.99
N GLU A 4 46.86 -33.08 -41.40
CA GLU A 4 45.59 -32.94 -40.70
C GLU A 4 45.82 -32.13 -39.42
N SER A 5 45.44 -30.84 -39.46
CA SER A 5 45.42 -30.00 -38.27
C SER A 5 44.22 -30.41 -37.41
N HIS A 6 44.46 -31.22 -36.38
CA HIS A 6 43.47 -31.46 -35.32
C HIS A 6 43.19 -30.15 -34.58
N ASN A 7 42.16 -29.43 -35.03
CA ASN A 7 41.61 -28.28 -34.33
C ASN A 7 40.68 -28.81 -33.23
N SER A 8 41.24 -29.06 -32.04
CA SER A 8 40.47 -29.41 -30.86
C SER A 8 39.70 -28.18 -30.36
N HIS A 9 38.48 -28.00 -30.89
CA HIS A 9 37.48 -27.15 -30.26
C HIS A 9 37.11 -27.75 -28.90
N HIS A 10 37.88 -27.39 -27.88
CA HIS A 10 37.45 -27.51 -26.50
C HIS A 10 36.32 -26.48 -26.28
N ASP A 11 35.09 -26.87 -26.59
CA ASP A 11 33.91 -26.15 -26.13
C ASP A 11 33.89 -26.25 -24.60
N SER A 12 34.46 -25.23 -23.95
CA SER A 12 34.45 -25.10 -22.50
C SER A 12 33.00 -25.02 -22.04
N VAL A 13 32.49 -26.09 -21.42
CA VAL A 13 31.16 -26.10 -20.83
C VAL A 13 31.08 -24.99 -19.79
N LYS A 14 30.43 -23.88 -20.15
CA LYS A 14 30.26 -22.73 -19.27
C LYS A 14 29.38 -23.12 -18.09
N ARG A 15 29.97 -23.16 -16.89
CA ARG A 15 29.31 -23.51 -15.63
C ARG A 15 28.58 -22.28 -15.09
N LYS A 16 27.26 -22.40 -14.92
CA LYS A 16 26.45 -21.37 -14.25
C LYS A 16 26.98 -21.12 -12.83
N GLY A 17 27.21 -19.86 -12.49
CA GLY A 17 27.81 -19.42 -11.22
C GLY A 17 29.33 -19.26 -11.25
N PHE A 18 30.02 -19.84 -12.25
CA PHE A 18 31.48 -19.71 -12.43
C PHE A 18 31.80 -18.93 -13.71
N ASP A 19 31.34 -19.42 -14.87
CA ASP A 19 31.58 -18.81 -16.19
C ASP A 19 30.44 -17.88 -16.65
N VAL A 20 29.22 -18.10 -16.14
CA VAL A 20 28.03 -17.30 -16.45
C VAL A 20 27.28 -17.00 -15.16
N SER A 21 26.96 -15.73 -14.91
CA SER A 21 26.28 -15.35 -13.67
C SER A 21 24.91 -16.01 -13.53
N ASN A 22 24.61 -16.51 -12.33
CA ASN A 22 23.28 -17.06 -11.98
C ASN A 22 22.18 -16.01 -11.99
N SER A 23 22.54 -14.73 -11.97
CA SER A 23 21.59 -13.61 -11.93
C SER A 23 22.13 -12.43 -12.74
N SER A 24 21.24 -11.58 -13.24
CA SER A 24 21.66 -10.34 -13.86
C SER A 24 22.29 -9.41 -12.81
N GLN A 25 23.57 -9.06 -12.99
CA GLN A 25 24.28 -8.07 -12.15
C GLN A 25 23.48 -6.77 -12.03
N ARG A 26 22.89 -6.33 -13.14
CA ARG A 26 22.05 -5.14 -13.20
C ARG A 26 20.86 -5.23 -12.24
N LYS A 27 20.12 -6.34 -12.24
CA LYS A 27 19.00 -6.56 -11.31
C LYS A 27 19.47 -6.54 -9.84
N ARG A 28 20.65 -7.07 -9.53
CA ARG A 28 21.21 -7.02 -8.17
C ARG A 28 21.52 -5.58 -7.75
N ASN A 29 22.16 -4.82 -8.64
CA ASN A 29 22.47 -3.41 -8.40
C ASN A 29 21.20 -2.57 -8.22
N GLU A 30 20.16 -2.81 -9.02
CA GLU A 30 18.86 -2.13 -8.92
C GLU A 30 18.18 -2.42 -7.57
N VAL A 31 18.16 -3.69 -7.14
CA VAL A 31 17.62 -4.06 -5.82
C VAL A 31 18.41 -3.40 -4.68
N PHE A 32 19.75 -3.45 -4.75
CA PHE A 32 20.61 -2.82 -3.76
C PHE A 32 20.39 -1.30 -3.70
N GLN A 33 20.35 -0.65 -4.85
CA GLN A 33 20.12 0.79 -4.95
C GLN A 33 18.75 1.18 -4.38
N GLU A 34 17.71 0.37 -4.60
CA GLU A 34 16.40 0.61 -4.00
C GLU A 34 16.41 0.48 -2.47
N GLU A 35 17.14 -0.49 -1.90
CA GLU A 35 17.32 -0.58 -0.44
C GLU A 35 18.06 0.64 0.13
N VAL A 36 19.14 1.07 -0.53
CA VAL A 36 19.84 2.31 -0.17
C VAL A 36 18.90 3.51 -0.24
N ASN A 37 18.14 3.64 -1.33
CA ASN A 37 17.18 4.71 -1.53
C ASN A 37 16.13 4.72 -0.42
N LYS A 38 15.58 3.56 -0.03
CA LYS A 38 14.61 3.46 1.07
C LYS A 38 15.18 4.04 2.37
N VAL A 39 16.40 3.67 2.74
CA VAL A 39 17.05 4.18 3.96
C VAL A 39 17.20 5.69 3.87
N VAL A 40 17.77 6.20 2.77
CA VAL A 40 18.03 7.64 2.58
C VAL A 40 16.72 8.44 2.60
N VAL A 41 15.73 8.09 1.77
CA VAL A 41 14.48 8.85 1.69
C VAL A 41 13.64 8.74 2.95
N SER A 42 13.79 7.66 3.73
CA SER A 42 13.07 7.51 4.99
C SER A 42 13.49 8.55 6.04
N LYS A 43 14.70 9.11 5.94
CA LYS A 43 15.14 10.19 6.82
C LYS A 43 14.74 11.58 6.32
N LEU A 44 14.29 11.69 5.07
CA LEU A 44 13.90 12.97 4.50
C LEU A 44 12.43 13.27 4.78
N VAL A 45 12.16 14.54 5.10
CA VAL A 45 10.81 15.08 5.25
C VAL A 45 10.67 16.36 4.43
N LYS A 46 9.47 16.56 3.87
CA LYS A 46 9.05 17.80 3.23
C LYS A 46 7.92 18.41 4.08
N VAL A 47 8.15 19.61 4.59
CA VAL A 47 7.14 20.39 5.29
C VAL A 47 6.62 21.45 4.33
N LEU A 48 5.31 21.48 4.15
CA LEU A 48 4.62 22.31 3.16
C LEU A 48 3.78 23.36 3.86
N ASN A 49 3.68 24.53 3.22
CA ASN A 49 2.76 25.61 3.56
C ASN A 49 2.89 26.12 5.01
N VAL A 50 4.11 26.25 5.53
CA VAL A 50 4.35 26.86 6.84
C VAL A 50 4.13 28.37 6.73
N PRO A 51 3.26 28.99 7.55
CA PRO A 51 3.01 30.43 7.51
C PRO A 51 4.29 31.24 7.75
N ASN A 52 4.64 32.10 6.80
CA ASN A 52 5.85 32.91 6.79
C ASN A 52 5.60 34.30 6.14
N LYS A 53 4.68 35.09 6.71
CA LYS A 53 4.33 36.42 6.20
C LYS A 53 5.53 37.37 6.09
N GLU A 54 6.42 37.28 7.07
CA GLU A 54 7.63 38.11 7.18
C GLU A 54 8.80 37.61 6.31
N ARG A 55 8.60 36.54 5.53
CA ARG A 55 9.63 35.95 4.64
C ARG A 55 10.95 35.65 5.37
N ARG A 56 10.84 35.15 6.61
CA ARG A 56 12.00 34.79 7.43
C ARG A 56 12.86 33.72 6.77
N PRO A 57 14.16 33.65 7.09
CA PRO A 57 15.05 32.59 6.65
C PRO A 57 14.48 31.20 6.97
N ILE A 58 14.73 30.24 6.08
CA ILE A 58 14.10 28.92 6.16
C ILE A 58 14.47 28.16 7.45
N GLN A 59 15.65 28.43 8.00
CA GLN A 59 16.10 27.89 9.29
C GLN A 59 15.20 28.37 10.43
N GLU A 60 14.79 29.63 10.43
CA GLU A 60 13.88 30.18 11.43
C GLU A 60 12.46 29.63 11.26
N VAL A 61 12.02 29.47 10.01
CA VAL A 61 10.73 28.83 9.71
C VAL A 61 10.70 27.40 10.25
N ALA A 62 11.78 26.63 10.07
CA ALA A 62 11.90 25.28 10.61
C ALA A 62 11.92 25.26 12.15
N LYS A 63 12.63 26.20 12.80
CA LYS A 63 12.62 26.36 14.26
C LYS A 63 11.20 26.66 14.77
N LYS A 64 10.51 27.61 14.14
CA LYS A 64 9.11 27.96 14.47
C LYS A 64 8.16 26.78 14.27
N PHE A 65 8.38 25.98 13.22
CA PHE A 65 7.63 24.76 13.01
C PHE A 65 7.82 23.76 14.16
N LEU A 66 9.06 23.54 14.61
CA LEU A 66 9.34 22.65 15.73
C LEU A 66 8.73 23.14 17.05
N SER A 67 8.93 24.42 17.39
CA SER A 67 8.50 24.96 18.69
C SER A 67 7.00 25.24 18.76
N ASN A 68 6.43 25.86 17.71
CA ASN A 68 5.08 26.42 17.80
C ASN A 68 4.02 25.50 17.17
N VAL A 69 4.39 24.74 16.13
CA VAL A 69 3.45 23.88 15.40
C VAL A 69 3.46 22.48 15.97
N VAL A 70 4.63 21.85 16.02
CA VAL A 70 4.79 20.46 16.49
C VAL A 70 4.96 20.38 18.01
N LYS A 71 5.44 21.47 18.64
CA LYS A 71 5.78 21.56 20.07
C LYS A 71 6.78 20.48 20.50
N TYR A 72 7.85 20.31 19.70
CA TYR A 72 8.94 19.38 20.01
C TYR A 72 9.98 20.06 20.91
N ASN A 73 10.24 19.49 22.08
CA ASN A 73 11.13 20.06 23.10
C ASN A 73 12.08 19.02 23.73
N ASN A 74 12.49 17.99 22.98
CA ASN A 74 13.43 17.00 23.50
C ASN A 74 14.86 17.54 23.52
N ASN A 75 15.48 17.61 24.69
CA ASN A 75 16.85 18.09 24.86
C ASN A 75 17.90 17.06 24.42
N ASP A 76 17.54 15.77 24.41
CA ASP A 76 18.43 14.69 23.98
C ASP A 76 18.60 14.63 22.45
N ASP A 77 17.81 15.42 21.72
CA ASP A 77 17.86 15.54 20.28
C ASP A 77 18.19 16.99 19.88
N PRO A 78 19.48 17.37 19.83
CA PRO A 78 19.88 18.75 19.56
C PRO A 78 19.60 19.18 18.11
N CYS A 79 19.43 18.21 17.21
CA CYS A 79 19.27 18.43 15.77
C CYS A 79 18.10 17.61 15.20
N PRO A 80 16.84 17.88 15.62
CA PRO A 80 15.69 17.11 15.20
C PRO A 80 15.42 17.24 13.69
N LEU A 81 15.78 18.38 13.12
CA LEU A 81 15.77 18.65 11.68
C LEU A 81 17.14 19.22 11.27
N SER A 82 17.81 18.54 10.36
CA SER A 82 19.09 18.93 9.78
C SER A 82 18.99 19.07 8.26
N TRP A 83 20.04 19.58 7.62
CA TRP A 83 20.09 19.74 6.16
C TRP A 83 18.88 20.48 5.57
N ILE A 84 18.45 21.54 6.25
CA ILE A 84 17.26 22.29 5.86
C ILE A 84 17.52 23.00 4.52
N ARG A 85 16.60 22.83 3.58
CA ARG A 85 16.62 23.42 2.24
C ARG A 85 15.25 23.97 1.88
N SER A 86 15.20 25.13 1.23
CA SER A 86 13.96 25.67 0.70
C SER A 86 13.34 24.72 -0.33
N ALA A 87 12.03 24.59 -0.31
CA ALA A 87 11.25 23.77 -1.23
C ALA A 87 10.16 24.57 -1.96
N GLY A 88 10.32 25.89 -1.99
CA GLY A 88 9.40 26.84 -2.62
C GLY A 88 8.63 27.70 -1.62
N MET A 89 8.06 28.79 -2.13
CA MET A 89 7.20 29.70 -1.40
C MET A 89 5.90 29.88 -2.18
N ASN A 90 4.78 29.84 -1.48
CA ASN A 90 3.45 30.03 -2.04
C ASN A 90 2.79 31.19 -1.29
N GLY A 91 2.82 32.39 -1.86
CA GLY A 91 2.30 33.61 -1.22
C GLY A 91 2.93 33.86 0.14
N GLU A 92 2.12 33.88 1.19
CA GLU A 92 2.55 34.08 2.59
C GLU A 92 3.08 32.80 3.27
N SER A 93 3.25 31.69 2.54
CA SER A 93 3.71 30.43 3.10
C SER A 93 5.04 29.97 2.49
N SER A 94 5.85 29.32 3.31
CA SER A 94 7.13 28.71 2.90
C SER A 94 7.10 27.20 3.06
N SER A 95 7.78 26.50 2.19
CA SER A 95 7.96 25.05 2.25
C SER A 95 9.45 24.72 2.35
N PHE A 96 9.79 23.66 3.06
CA PHE A 96 11.17 23.19 3.16
C PHE A 96 11.27 21.67 3.13
N LYS A 97 12.50 21.20 2.84
CA LYS A 97 12.94 19.83 3.04
C LYS A 97 13.97 19.81 4.16
N ALA A 98 14.00 18.74 4.93
CA ALA A 98 15.00 18.49 5.94
C ALA A 98 15.26 16.99 6.07
N GLU A 99 16.45 16.64 6.54
CA GLU A 99 16.69 15.33 7.15
C GLU A 99 16.19 15.40 8.60
N MET A 100 15.53 14.35 9.07
CA MET A 100 14.96 14.28 10.40
C MET A 100 15.62 13.20 11.24
N SER A 101 15.74 13.45 12.54
CA SER A 101 16.19 12.45 13.48
C SER A 101 15.13 11.35 13.68
N PHE A 102 15.56 10.20 14.19
CA PHE A 102 14.65 9.13 14.59
C PHE A 102 13.74 9.55 15.76
N LEU A 103 14.31 10.23 16.76
CA LEU A 103 13.57 10.68 17.96
C LEU A 103 12.47 11.68 17.60
N PHE A 104 12.77 12.65 16.75
CA PHE A 104 11.78 13.57 16.21
C PHE A 104 10.68 12.83 15.46
N TRP A 105 11.03 11.90 14.55
CA TRP A 105 10.02 11.20 13.76
C TRP A 105 9.10 10.36 14.64
N SER A 106 9.65 9.64 15.61
CA SER A 106 8.88 8.86 16.60
C SER A 106 7.89 9.75 17.35
N PHE A 107 8.37 10.87 17.90
CA PHE A 107 7.51 11.85 18.55
C PHE A 107 6.43 12.41 17.60
N PHE A 108 6.80 12.73 16.36
CA PHE A 108 5.89 13.33 15.40
C PHE A 108 4.72 12.40 15.08
N ILE A 109 4.97 11.10 14.93
CA ILE A 109 3.93 10.11 14.71
C ILE A 109 2.98 10.01 15.91
N SER A 110 3.52 9.99 17.13
CA SER A 110 2.73 9.79 18.35
C SER A 110 1.94 11.04 18.78
N HIS A 111 2.58 12.21 18.79
CA HIS A 111 2.02 13.44 19.34
C HIS A 111 2.03 14.59 18.32
N GLY A 112 3.11 14.73 17.56
CA GLY A 112 3.30 15.89 16.68
C GLY A 112 2.23 16.05 15.59
N ARG A 113 1.64 14.95 15.09
CA ARG A 113 0.51 14.97 14.14
C ARG A 113 -0.75 15.60 14.75
N ALA A 114 -1.06 15.30 16.01
CA ALA A 114 -2.20 15.88 16.70
C ALA A 114 -1.99 17.39 16.90
N ASN A 115 -0.79 17.77 17.37
CA ASN A 115 -0.40 19.17 17.57
C ASN A 115 -0.46 19.97 16.25
N LEU A 116 0.05 19.40 15.16
CA LEU A 116 -0.04 19.99 13.82
C LEU A 116 -1.49 20.20 13.39
N SER A 117 -2.36 19.22 13.61
CA SER A 117 -3.79 19.30 13.27
C SER A 117 -4.50 20.38 14.08
N GLU A 118 -4.24 20.45 15.39
CA GLU A 118 -4.75 21.50 16.28
C GLU A 118 -4.28 22.89 15.83
N PHE A 119 -2.98 23.04 15.53
CA PHE A 119 -2.41 24.28 15.03
C PHE A 119 -3.07 24.73 13.73
N ASN A 120 -3.24 23.80 12.77
CA ASN A 120 -3.90 24.08 11.50
C ASN A 120 -5.34 24.57 11.70
N LYS A 121 -6.11 23.92 12.60
CA LYS A 121 -7.48 24.35 12.93
C LYS A 121 -7.51 25.75 13.56
N LYS A 122 -6.66 25.99 14.55
CA LYS A 122 -6.63 27.25 15.31
C LYS A 122 -6.20 28.45 14.46
N ASN A 123 -5.24 28.24 13.55
CA ASN A 123 -4.63 29.33 12.77
C ASN A 123 -5.13 29.38 11.32
N ASN A 124 -6.18 28.63 10.98
CA ASN A 124 -6.66 28.46 9.62
C ASN A 124 -5.53 28.18 8.61
N ALA A 125 -4.59 27.31 9.00
CA ALA A 125 -3.42 26.95 8.22
C ALA A 125 -3.57 25.56 7.59
N GLN A 126 -2.80 25.30 6.53
CA GLN A 126 -2.80 24.01 5.83
C GLN A 126 -1.41 23.41 5.77
N ILE A 127 -0.71 23.40 6.91
CA ILE A 127 0.62 22.83 7.01
C ILE A 127 0.52 21.32 6.82
N ARG A 128 1.38 20.78 5.95
CA ARG A 128 1.45 19.34 5.68
C ARG A 128 2.87 18.84 5.83
N VAL A 129 3.00 17.67 6.45
CA VAL A 129 4.28 16.98 6.59
C VAL A 129 4.24 15.72 5.75
N VAL A 130 5.15 15.61 4.78
CA VAL A 130 5.24 14.51 3.83
C VAL A 130 6.61 13.87 3.95
N ARG A 131 6.65 12.58 4.29
CA ARG A 131 7.91 11.82 4.33
C ARG A 131 8.39 11.54 2.90
N GLY A 132 9.71 11.51 2.70
CA GLY A 132 10.31 11.07 1.45
C GLY A 132 9.88 9.64 1.10
N GLN A 133 9.66 9.40 -0.19
CA GLN A 133 9.27 8.10 -0.74
C GLN A 133 10.11 7.78 -1.98
N THR A 134 10.46 6.52 -2.17
CA THR A 134 11.15 6.07 -3.38
C THR A 134 10.24 6.20 -4.60
N ASN A 135 10.82 6.23 -5.80
CA ASN A 135 10.04 6.28 -7.03
C ASN A 135 9.10 5.08 -7.14
N ARG A 136 9.57 3.90 -6.71
CA ARG A 136 8.75 2.68 -6.65
C ARG A 136 7.50 2.84 -5.80
N VAL A 137 7.62 3.41 -4.60
CA VAL A 137 6.46 3.64 -3.72
C VAL A 137 5.49 4.64 -4.36
N ARG A 138 6.02 5.73 -4.94
CA ARG A 138 5.19 6.73 -5.65
C ARG A 138 4.46 6.14 -6.85
N ASP A 139 5.12 5.30 -7.64
CA ASP A 139 4.51 4.66 -8.81
C ASP A 139 3.47 3.62 -8.41
N LEU A 140 3.65 2.92 -7.29
CA LEU A 140 2.61 2.05 -6.72
C LEU A 140 1.36 2.84 -6.30
N GLU A 141 1.52 4.00 -5.66
CA GLU A 141 0.39 4.88 -5.30
C GLU A 141 -0.31 5.44 -6.55
N LYS A 142 0.46 5.87 -7.56
CA LYS A 142 -0.08 6.29 -8.85
C LYS A 142 -0.82 5.17 -9.56
N LEU A 143 -0.30 3.94 -9.51
CA LEU A 143 -0.98 2.77 -10.08
C LEU A 143 -2.33 2.53 -9.39
N SER A 144 -2.40 2.68 -8.06
CA SER A 144 -3.68 2.61 -7.33
C SER A 144 -4.69 3.66 -7.83
N LEU A 145 -4.24 4.91 -8.03
CA LEU A 145 -5.09 5.98 -8.55
C LEU A 145 -5.52 5.74 -10.00
N TYR A 146 -4.59 5.26 -10.83
CA TYR A 146 -4.83 4.89 -12.23
C TYR A 146 -5.88 3.77 -12.32
N LEU A 147 -5.72 2.68 -11.56
CA LEU A 147 -6.68 1.57 -11.54
C LEU A 147 -8.05 2.02 -11.02
N ARG A 148 -8.09 2.87 -9.97
CA ARG A 148 -9.35 3.47 -9.51
C ARG A 148 -10.06 4.24 -10.63
N LYS A 149 -9.33 5.07 -11.38
CA LYS A 149 -9.88 5.81 -12.52
C LYS A 149 -10.43 4.86 -13.58
N ARG A 150 -9.66 3.83 -13.96
CA ARG A 150 -10.08 2.81 -14.94
C ARG A 150 -11.35 2.08 -14.51
N LEU A 151 -11.42 1.63 -13.25
CA LEU A 151 -12.61 0.96 -12.71
C LEU A 151 -13.84 1.88 -12.70
N ARG A 152 -13.66 3.16 -12.34
CA ARG A 152 -14.77 4.14 -12.38
C ARG A 152 -15.27 4.41 -13.79
N ASN A 153 -14.36 4.56 -14.75
CA ASN A 153 -14.71 4.73 -16.15
C ASN A 153 -15.48 3.51 -16.67
N TYR A 154 -15.03 2.30 -16.32
CA TYR A 154 -15.73 1.07 -16.66
C TYR A 154 -17.17 1.04 -16.11
N CYS A 155 -17.38 1.39 -14.83
CA CYS A 155 -18.73 1.49 -14.25
C CYS A 155 -19.60 2.49 -15.02
N HIS A 156 -19.03 3.65 -15.37
CA HIS A 156 -19.74 4.70 -16.08
C HIS A 156 -20.17 4.24 -17.48
N GLU A 157 -19.27 3.63 -18.24
CA GLU A 157 -19.52 3.09 -19.58
C GLU A 157 -20.57 1.98 -19.57
N LYS A 158 -20.53 1.10 -18.57
CA LYS A 158 -21.49 -0.01 -18.40
C LYS A 158 -22.77 0.37 -17.65
N ARG A 159 -22.93 1.64 -17.25
CA ARG A 159 -24.05 2.15 -16.44
C ARG A 159 -24.30 1.33 -15.16
N MET A 160 -23.22 0.87 -14.53
CA MET A 160 -23.26 0.11 -13.28
C MET A 160 -23.24 1.03 -12.07
N ILE A 161 -23.79 0.56 -10.95
CA ILE A 161 -23.68 1.25 -9.66
C ILE A 161 -22.20 1.26 -9.25
N MET A 162 -21.64 2.45 -9.04
CA MET A 162 -20.24 2.62 -8.65
C MET A 162 -20.04 2.20 -7.18
N PRO A 163 -19.19 1.20 -6.88
CA PRO A 163 -18.82 0.91 -5.50
C PRO A 163 -17.94 2.01 -4.91
N ASP A 164 -17.83 2.06 -3.59
CA ASP A 164 -16.89 2.97 -2.94
C ASP A 164 -15.47 2.42 -3.10
N ILE A 165 -14.70 3.06 -3.99
CA ILE A 165 -13.31 2.72 -4.26
C ILE A 165 -12.41 3.77 -3.62
N ARG A 166 -11.63 3.34 -2.62
CA ARG A 166 -10.65 4.15 -1.89
C ARG A 166 -9.24 3.66 -2.16
N VAL A 167 -8.28 4.59 -2.18
CA VAL A 167 -6.85 4.29 -2.29
C VAL A 167 -6.21 4.47 -0.92
N SER A 168 -5.41 3.48 -0.51
CA SER A 168 -4.61 3.53 0.72
C SER A 168 -3.19 3.07 0.40
N GLY A 169 -2.33 4.01 0.00
CA GLY A 169 -0.97 3.71 -0.45
C GLY A 169 -0.98 2.84 -1.72
N SER A 170 -0.29 1.71 -1.67
CA SER A 170 -0.23 0.72 -2.75
C SER A 170 -1.44 -0.22 -2.85
N TYR A 171 -2.50 0.04 -2.07
CA TYR A 171 -3.69 -0.79 -2.02
C TYR A 171 -4.92 -0.05 -2.53
N LEU A 172 -5.77 -0.80 -3.22
CA LEU A 172 -7.15 -0.45 -3.50
C LEU A 172 -8.08 -1.13 -2.51
N ILE A 173 -8.99 -0.34 -1.96
CA ILE A 173 -10.05 -0.79 -1.06
C ILE A 173 -11.36 -0.57 -1.80
N ILE A 174 -12.07 -1.65 -2.08
CA ILE A 174 -13.36 -1.62 -2.76
C ILE A 174 -14.43 -2.08 -1.77
N GLN A 175 -15.43 -1.24 -1.56
CA GLN A 175 -16.59 -1.52 -0.72
C GLN A 175 -17.85 -1.44 -1.57
N VAL A 176 -18.58 -2.54 -1.67
CA VAL A 176 -19.79 -2.64 -2.48
C VAL A 176 -20.97 -2.20 -1.64
N GLN A 177 -21.65 -1.11 -2.01
CA GLN A 177 -22.62 -0.41 -1.15
C GLN A 177 -23.76 -1.26 -0.57
N ARG A 178 -24.14 -2.37 -1.24
CA ARG A 178 -25.22 -3.26 -0.81
C ARG A 178 -24.77 -4.41 0.10
N THR A 179 -23.48 -4.55 0.32
CA THR A 179 -22.90 -5.63 1.14
C THR A 179 -21.89 -5.02 2.12
N ASP A 180 -21.81 -5.50 3.36
CA ASP A 180 -20.71 -5.10 4.25
C ASP A 180 -19.35 -5.75 3.86
N ARG A 181 -19.23 -6.20 2.61
CA ARG A 181 -18.02 -6.81 2.07
C ARG A 181 -17.07 -5.72 1.63
N ARG A 182 -15.87 -5.75 2.24
CA ARG A 182 -14.75 -4.87 1.93
C ARG A 182 -13.58 -5.70 1.45
N MET A 183 -13.09 -5.37 0.27
CA MET A 183 -11.94 -6.03 -0.34
C MET A 183 -10.76 -5.07 -0.34
N LYS A 184 -9.60 -5.53 0.15
CA LYS A 184 -8.33 -4.80 0.11
C LYS A 184 -7.34 -5.59 -0.73
N ILE A 185 -7.01 -5.09 -1.92
CA ILE A 185 -6.07 -5.75 -2.83
C ILE A 185 -4.93 -4.78 -3.16
N LYS A 186 -3.72 -5.31 -3.28
CA LYS A 186 -2.55 -4.55 -3.72
C LYS A 186 -2.67 -4.23 -5.21
N SER A 187 -2.42 -2.98 -5.59
CA SER A 187 -2.64 -2.50 -6.95
C SER A 187 -1.79 -3.22 -8.01
N SER A 188 -0.55 -3.60 -7.70
CA SER A 188 0.31 -4.37 -8.61
C SER A 188 -0.27 -5.77 -8.89
N VAL A 189 -0.83 -6.42 -7.87
CA VAL A 189 -1.49 -7.73 -7.99
C VAL A 189 -2.79 -7.60 -8.77
N LEU A 190 -3.62 -6.61 -8.42
CA LEU A 190 -4.89 -6.38 -9.08
C LEU A 190 -4.70 -6.08 -10.58
N ALA A 191 -3.66 -5.32 -10.94
CA ALA A 191 -3.36 -5.05 -12.34
C ALA A 191 -3.09 -6.34 -13.15
N VAL A 192 -2.31 -7.26 -12.58
CA VAL A 192 -2.07 -8.57 -13.22
C VAL A 192 -3.38 -9.36 -13.32
N GLN A 193 -4.14 -9.46 -12.22
CA GLN A 193 -5.37 -10.24 -12.18
C GLN A 193 -6.44 -9.73 -13.16
N LEU A 194 -6.55 -8.41 -13.33
CA LEU A 194 -7.47 -7.80 -14.29
C LEU A 194 -7.01 -7.93 -15.73
N GLY A 195 -5.68 -7.95 -15.96
CA GLY A 195 -5.04 -8.04 -17.27
C GLY A 195 -5.62 -7.12 -18.34
N MET A 196 -6.02 -5.91 -17.95
CA MET A 196 -6.48 -4.87 -18.86
C MET A 196 -5.34 -4.39 -19.77
N ASP A 197 -5.68 -3.66 -20.82
CA ASP A 197 -4.69 -2.85 -21.52
C ASP A 197 -4.21 -1.69 -20.62
N TYR A 198 -2.89 -1.59 -20.50
CA TYR A 198 -2.14 -0.60 -19.72
C TYR A 198 -1.22 0.24 -20.61
N SER A 199 -1.45 0.29 -21.92
CA SER A 199 -0.67 1.09 -22.87
C SER A 199 -0.60 2.59 -22.53
N ASP A 200 -1.61 3.12 -21.84
CA ASP A 200 -1.70 4.50 -21.37
C ASP A 200 -1.04 4.75 -19.99
N TRP A 201 -0.45 3.71 -19.38
CA TRP A 201 0.27 3.83 -18.11
C TRP A 201 1.64 4.50 -18.30
N GLN A 202 1.90 5.57 -17.55
CA GLN A 202 3.11 6.40 -17.67
C GLN A 202 4.15 6.20 -16.55
N GLY A 203 3.96 5.24 -15.65
CA GLY A 203 4.91 4.94 -14.58
C GLY A 203 5.86 3.80 -14.93
N ALA A 204 6.65 3.34 -13.96
CA ALA A 204 7.50 2.16 -14.14
C ALA A 204 6.66 0.93 -14.57
N PRO A 205 7.24 -0.02 -15.34
CA PRO A 205 6.55 -1.24 -15.74
C PRO A 205 5.90 -1.93 -14.54
N ILE A 206 4.62 -2.34 -14.68
CA ILE A 206 3.85 -2.92 -13.56
C ILE A 206 4.54 -4.18 -13.00
N LYS A 207 5.22 -4.95 -13.86
CA LYS A 207 6.03 -6.11 -13.45
C LYS A 207 7.12 -5.72 -12.45
N ASP A 208 7.75 -4.57 -12.63
CA ASP A 208 8.81 -4.07 -11.74
C ASP A 208 8.23 -3.60 -10.40
N LEU A 209 6.93 -3.29 -10.32
CA LEU A 209 6.25 -2.89 -9.10
C LEU A 209 5.83 -4.09 -8.22
N LEU A 210 5.89 -5.31 -8.74
CA LEU A 210 5.62 -6.55 -7.99
C LEU A 210 6.72 -6.83 -6.96
N THR A 211 6.34 -7.34 -5.79
CA THR A 211 7.32 -7.83 -4.80
C THR A 211 7.95 -9.15 -5.27
N LYS A 212 9.08 -9.57 -4.68
CA LYS A 212 9.69 -10.87 -5.00
C LYS A 212 8.70 -12.04 -4.85
N PRO A 213 7.90 -12.14 -3.78
CA PRO A 213 6.86 -13.18 -3.68
C PRO A 213 5.80 -13.08 -4.79
N GLU A 214 5.37 -11.88 -5.16
CA GLU A 214 4.40 -11.68 -6.24
C GLU A 214 4.96 -12.07 -7.61
N LEU A 215 6.23 -11.78 -7.87
CA LEU A 215 6.93 -12.22 -9.08
C LEU A 215 7.04 -13.73 -9.15
N ASN A 216 7.45 -14.38 -8.06
CA ASN A 216 7.52 -15.83 -7.99
C ASN A 216 6.13 -16.47 -8.20
N ASN A 217 5.08 -15.88 -7.61
CA ASN A 217 3.72 -16.36 -7.82
C ASN A 217 3.27 -16.19 -9.27
N LEU A 218 3.69 -15.12 -9.95
CA LEU A 218 3.42 -14.90 -11.37
C LEU A 218 4.16 -15.92 -12.26
N GLU A 219 5.45 -16.16 -11.97
CA GLU A 219 6.29 -17.11 -12.70
C GLU A 219 5.84 -18.56 -12.51
N ASN A 220 5.38 -18.92 -11.31
CA ASN A 220 4.85 -20.25 -10.99
C ASN A 220 3.36 -20.42 -11.33
N GLY A 221 2.71 -19.40 -11.91
CA GLY A 221 1.31 -19.44 -12.34
C GLY A 221 0.27 -19.41 -11.21
N SER A 222 0.65 -19.13 -9.96
CA SER A 222 -0.27 -18.89 -8.84
C SER A 222 -0.99 -17.54 -8.97
N LEU A 223 -0.28 -16.52 -9.44
CA LEU A 223 -0.85 -15.23 -9.85
C LEU A 223 -1.02 -15.25 -11.37
N LYS A 224 -2.28 -15.24 -11.84
CA LYS A 224 -2.61 -15.39 -13.26
C LYS A 224 -3.12 -14.09 -13.86
N TRP A 225 -2.74 -13.82 -15.10
CA TRP A 225 -3.31 -12.77 -15.91
C TRP A 225 -4.79 -13.05 -16.20
N ASN A 226 -5.63 -12.01 -16.22
CA ASN A 226 -7.06 -12.12 -16.51
C ASN A 226 -7.82 -13.11 -15.60
N SER A 227 -7.32 -13.36 -14.39
CA SER A 227 -7.96 -14.27 -13.43
C SER A 227 -9.25 -13.70 -12.83
N ILE A 228 -9.44 -12.38 -12.88
CA ILE A 228 -10.65 -11.70 -12.44
C ILE A 228 -11.09 -10.69 -13.49
N THR A 229 -12.38 -10.67 -13.82
CA THR A 229 -12.94 -9.62 -14.67
C THR A 229 -13.35 -8.42 -13.82
N VAL A 230 -13.43 -7.24 -14.44
CA VAL A 230 -13.92 -6.04 -13.76
C VAL A 230 -15.36 -6.26 -13.26
N ASP A 231 -16.20 -6.90 -14.07
CA ASP A 231 -17.57 -7.25 -13.64
C ASP A 231 -17.56 -8.13 -12.40
N ARG A 232 -16.71 -9.17 -12.32
CA ARG A 232 -16.64 -10.06 -11.14
C ARG A 232 -16.06 -9.35 -9.92
N LEU A 233 -15.11 -8.44 -10.12
CA LEU A 233 -14.52 -7.65 -9.04
C LEU A 233 -15.55 -6.69 -8.41
N LEU A 234 -16.34 -6.02 -9.25
CA LEU A 234 -17.31 -4.99 -8.83
C LEU A 234 -18.67 -5.59 -8.48
N SER A 235 -19.02 -6.67 -9.15
CA SER A 235 -20.15 -7.54 -8.87
C SER A 235 -19.68 -8.69 -8.02
N LEU A 236 -19.27 -8.45 -6.78
CA LEU A 236 -19.42 -9.48 -5.73
C LEU A 236 -20.94 -9.72 -5.49
N ASN A 237 -21.60 -10.14 -6.57
CA ASN A 237 -22.87 -10.80 -6.85
C ASN A 237 -22.53 -12.30 -6.84
N LEU A 238 -23.43 -13.25 -6.72
CA LEU A 238 -24.74 -13.34 -6.12
C LEU A 238 -24.92 -14.83 -5.75
N GLU A 239 -23.80 -15.56 -5.53
CA GLU A 239 -23.76 -17.02 -5.47
C GLU A 239 -22.89 -17.48 -4.29
N GLU A 240 -23.50 -17.48 -3.12
CA GLU A 240 -23.20 -18.41 -2.03
C GLU A 240 -24.46 -18.73 -1.20
N SER A 241 -25.61 -18.13 -1.53
CA SER A 241 -26.89 -18.32 -0.84
C SER A 241 -27.89 -19.23 -1.55
N SER A 242 -27.62 -19.71 -2.77
CA SER A 242 -28.55 -20.59 -3.52
C SER A 242 -28.29 -22.09 -3.42
N GLN A 243 -27.34 -22.53 -2.58
CA GLN A 243 -27.10 -23.97 -2.30
C GLN A 243 -27.34 -24.35 -0.84
N ARG A 244 -28.00 -23.50 -0.04
CA ARG A 244 -28.37 -23.84 1.36
C ARG A 244 -29.86 -23.81 1.66
N VAL A 245 -30.73 -23.61 0.66
CA VAL A 245 -32.19 -23.56 0.88
C VAL A 245 -32.89 -24.88 0.48
N ASP A 246 -32.27 -25.73 -0.35
CA ASP A 246 -32.90 -27.00 -0.74
C ASP A 246 -32.65 -28.15 0.24
N ASP A 247 -31.60 -28.09 1.07
CA ASP A 247 -31.34 -29.12 2.09
C ASP A 247 -32.12 -28.93 3.41
N ALA A 248 -32.68 -27.74 3.65
CA ALA A 248 -33.43 -27.44 4.87
C ALA A 248 -34.94 -27.77 4.78
N ARG A 249 -35.45 -28.02 3.56
CA ARG A 249 -36.88 -28.34 3.35
C ARG A 249 -37.21 -29.84 3.42
N ASN A 250 -36.21 -30.73 3.33
CA ASN A 250 -36.42 -32.18 3.43
C ASN A 250 -36.16 -32.79 4.82
N SER A 251 -35.68 -32.02 5.81
CA SER A 251 -35.40 -32.52 7.17
C SER A 251 -36.49 -32.25 8.21
N ARG A 252 -37.51 -31.44 7.91
CA ARG A 252 -38.58 -31.07 8.87
C ARG A 252 -39.90 -31.86 8.73
N LYS A 253 -39.87 -33.06 8.14
CA LYS A 253 -41.05 -33.94 8.02
C LYS A 253 -40.90 -35.31 8.70
N ARG A 254 -39.84 -35.55 9.49
CA ARG A 254 -39.62 -36.87 10.14
C ARG A 254 -39.66 -36.91 11.67
N ASP A 255 -39.65 -35.79 12.39
CA ASP A 255 -39.53 -35.82 13.86
C ASP A 255 -40.77 -35.26 14.61
N ALA A 256 -41.97 -35.49 14.06
CA ALA A 256 -43.23 -35.12 14.72
C ALA A 256 -43.98 -36.32 15.32
N ASN A 257 -43.31 -37.47 15.51
CA ASN A 257 -43.98 -38.65 16.04
C ASN A 257 -43.05 -39.54 16.86
N SER A 258 -42.58 -39.05 18.02
CA SER A 258 -42.11 -39.89 19.13
C SER A 258 -41.87 -39.03 20.38
N GLN A 259 -42.28 -39.56 21.53
CA GLN A 259 -42.03 -39.08 22.91
C GLN A 259 -43.10 -38.19 23.55
N GLU A 260 -44.27 -38.80 23.78
CA GLU A 260 -44.88 -38.75 25.11
C GLU A 260 -44.13 -39.68 26.09
N ARG A 261 -44.03 -39.23 27.35
CA ARG A 261 -43.95 -39.97 28.64
C ARG A 261 -42.68 -39.77 29.50
N GLY A 262 -42.94 -39.23 30.70
CA GLY A 262 -42.17 -39.41 31.95
C GLY A 262 -41.28 -38.22 32.35
N SER A 263 -41.68 -37.33 33.28
CA SER A 263 -41.58 -37.45 34.75
C SER A 263 -40.14 -37.76 35.21
N THR A 264 -39.43 -37.04 36.10
CA THR A 264 -39.83 -36.43 37.39
C THR A 264 -38.68 -35.56 37.97
N LYS A 265 -39.04 -34.51 38.73
CA LYS A 265 -38.40 -33.89 39.93
C LYS A 265 -36.89 -34.13 40.22
N LYS A 266 -36.13 -33.09 40.62
CA LYS A 266 -35.94 -32.63 42.03
C LYS A 266 -34.91 -31.48 42.20
N SER A 267 -35.31 -30.50 43.03
CA SER A 267 -34.57 -29.75 44.08
C SER A 267 -33.30 -28.91 43.83
N ARG A 268 -33.48 -27.61 44.11
CA ARG A 268 -32.59 -26.57 44.68
C ARG A 268 -31.98 -26.97 46.05
N PRO A 269 -30.92 -26.32 46.60
CA PRO A 269 -31.04 -24.95 47.14
C PRO A 269 -29.81 -24.01 47.03
N VAL A 270 -30.11 -22.76 47.40
CA VAL A 270 -29.27 -21.56 47.45
C VAL A 270 -28.94 -21.27 48.93
N HIS A 271 -27.68 -20.96 49.22
CA HIS A 271 -27.23 -20.12 50.34
C HIS A 271 -26.41 -19.00 49.68
N GLY A 272 -26.49 -17.72 50.02
CA GLY A 272 -26.97 -17.09 51.24
C GLY A 272 -25.83 -16.20 51.76
N SER A 273 -26.05 -14.89 51.69
CA SER A 273 -25.24 -13.77 52.21
C SER A 273 -24.06 -13.29 51.36
#